data_AF-M1B3K0-F1
#
_entry.id   AF-M1B3K0-F1
#
_cell.length_a   1.000
_cell.length_b   1.000
_cell.length_c   1.000
_cell.angle_alpha   90.00
_cell.angle_beta   90.00
_cell.angle_gamma   90.00
#
_symmetry.space_group_name_H-M   'P 1'
#
loop_
_entity.id
_entity.type
_entity.pdbx_description
1 polymer ?
#
loop_
_entity_poly.entity_id
_entity_poly.type
_entity_poly.pdbx_seq_one_letter_code
_entity_poly.pdbx_strand_id
1 'polypeptide(L)'
;MNDKDEYCSILCLDQGVSYTKAKANDTLDNFLNKARNDFGHAALFSPHVNKNIDETNFMVSPIVTIQVTKFECGGLAISTSSSHPAMDGFSNFQCTSEWAKVCRMGTPIDKINFLSVNMGDIFPTRDIIGLFKSTPIPVIQQDIIVKRIVIREAVIARLRKKCIDESCGTLTFQPSRVEIITAILWRAFICATTIINGYLRPSLLDSPMNMRSKITFLPQVEKLFWEFYDWCSSKIHTRRDQNGIASFHNINQECGE
;
A
#
# COMPACT_ATOMS: atom_id res chain seq x y z
N MET A 1 37.43 1.61 15.76
CA MET A 1 36.52 0.78 14.96
C MET A 1 35.44 0.30 15.92
N ASN A 2 34.37 1.09 16.07
CA ASN A 2 33.29 0.83 17.02
C ASN A 2 32.04 0.43 16.24
N ASP A 3 31.57 -0.78 16.48
CA ASP A 3 30.39 -1.45 15.91
C ASP A 3 29.10 -0.96 16.60
N LYS A 4 28.70 0.31 16.39
CA LYS A 4 27.47 0.87 17.01
C LYS A 4 26.58 1.70 16.10
N ASP A 5 26.84 1.70 14.81
CA ASP A 5 26.10 2.49 13.84
C ASP A 5 25.64 1.58 12.69
N GLU A 6 24.69 0.69 12.99
CA GLU A 6 24.02 -0.10 11.95
C GLU A 6 23.00 0.80 11.23
N TYR A 7 23.50 1.78 10.46
CA TYR A 7 22.67 2.59 9.59
C TYR A 7 22.14 1.70 8.47
N CYS A 8 20.81 1.53 8.43
CA CYS A 8 20.10 0.99 7.28
C CYS A 8 20.45 1.82 6.04
N SER A 9 21.29 1.27 5.17
CA SER A 9 21.84 1.95 4.01
C SER A 9 21.79 1.05 2.79
N ILE A 10 21.57 1.66 1.63
CA ILE A 10 21.59 0.97 0.35
C ILE A 10 22.95 1.20 -0.30
N LEU A 11 23.68 0.11 -0.47
CA LEU A 11 24.97 0.14 -1.15
C LEU A 11 24.76 0.04 -2.66
N CYS A 12 24.93 1.15 -3.37
CA CYS A 12 24.85 1.20 -4.83
C CYS A 12 26.11 0.59 -5.48
N LEU A 13 26.23 -0.73 -5.41
CA LEU A 13 27.36 -1.51 -5.96
C LEU A 13 27.09 -2.04 -7.38
N ASP A 14 26.04 -1.56 -8.04
CA ASP A 14 25.63 -1.98 -9.39
C ASP A 14 25.46 -3.51 -9.55
N GLN A 15 25.06 -4.21 -8.48
CA GLN A 15 24.74 -5.65 -8.51
C GLN A 15 23.54 -5.97 -9.41
N GLY A 16 22.79 -4.96 -9.82
CA GLY A 16 21.69 -5.06 -10.77
C GLY A 16 20.36 -5.45 -10.13
N VAL A 17 19.39 -5.74 -11.01
CA VAL A 17 18.02 -6.12 -10.66
C VAL A 17 17.82 -7.58 -11.02
N SER A 18 17.21 -8.36 -10.11
CA SER A 18 16.88 -9.75 -10.41
C SER A 18 15.78 -9.80 -11.47
N TYR A 19 16.06 -10.44 -12.61
CA TYR A 19 15.15 -10.54 -13.73
C TYR A 19 14.90 -12.02 -14.10
N THR A 20 13.68 -12.48 -13.87
CA THR A 20 13.26 -13.86 -14.11
C THR A 20 12.39 -13.96 -15.36
N LYS A 21 12.74 -14.88 -16.27
CA LYS A 21 11.89 -15.26 -17.41
C LYS A 21 11.17 -16.57 -17.08
N ALA A 22 9.86 -16.59 -17.21
CA ALA A 22 9.04 -17.78 -17.00
C ALA A 22 8.13 -18.05 -18.19
N LYS A 23 7.66 -19.30 -18.30
CA LYS A 23 6.64 -19.71 -19.28
C LYS A 23 5.50 -20.39 -18.54
N ALA A 24 4.27 -19.97 -18.82
CA ALA A 24 3.07 -20.62 -18.32
C ALA A 24 2.50 -21.54 -19.40
N ASN A 25 2.22 -22.80 -19.03
CA ASN A 25 1.49 -23.76 -19.86
C ASN A 25 -0.02 -23.49 -19.75
N ASP A 26 -0.42 -22.26 -20.03
CA ASP A 26 -1.80 -21.79 -19.98
C ASP A 26 -1.97 -20.58 -20.92
N THR A 27 -3.21 -20.18 -21.16
CA THR A 27 -3.53 -18.93 -21.86
C THR A 27 -3.74 -17.80 -20.85
N LEU A 28 -3.46 -16.57 -21.29
CA LEU A 28 -3.67 -15.38 -20.47
C LEU A 28 -5.13 -15.23 -20.01
N ASP A 29 -6.09 -15.52 -20.89
CA ASP A 29 -7.52 -15.42 -20.57
C ASP A 29 -7.95 -16.42 -19.50
N ASN A 30 -7.46 -17.67 -19.58
CA ASN A 30 -7.76 -18.68 -18.57
C ASN A 30 -7.15 -18.30 -17.22
N PHE A 31 -5.91 -17.81 -17.22
CA PHE A 31 -5.28 -17.26 -16.01
C PHE A 31 -6.10 -16.12 -15.40
N LEU A 32 -6.53 -15.14 -16.20
CA LEU A 32 -7.34 -14.02 -15.70
C LEU A 32 -8.67 -14.48 -15.11
N ASN A 33 -9.30 -15.50 -15.69
CA ASN A 33 -10.51 -16.10 -15.16
C ASN A 33 -10.27 -16.80 -13.81
N LYS A 34 -9.18 -17.57 -13.68
CA LYS A 34 -8.78 -18.19 -12.40
C LYS A 34 -8.51 -17.13 -11.34
N ALA A 35 -7.69 -16.12 -11.64
CA ALA A 35 -7.32 -15.04 -10.72
C ALA A 35 -8.52 -14.15 -10.29
N ARG A 36 -9.57 -14.06 -11.12
CA ARG A 36 -10.82 -13.36 -10.74
C ARG A 36 -11.64 -14.12 -9.70
N ASN A 37 -11.64 -15.45 -9.78
CA ASN A 37 -12.40 -16.32 -8.87
C ASN A 37 -11.63 -16.60 -7.58
N ASP A 38 -10.32 -16.78 -7.70
CA ASP A 38 -9.41 -17.00 -6.59
C ASP A 38 -8.13 -16.20 -6.82
N PHE A 39 -7.96 -15.15 -6.03
CA PHE A 39 -6.83 -14.24 -6.13
C PHE A 39 -5.49 -14.93 -5.81
N GLY A 40 -5.50 -16.08 -5.12
CA GLY A 40 -4.31 -16.89 -4.90
C GLY A 40 -3.60 -17.30 -6.20
N HIS A 41 -4.34 -17.44 -7.30
CA HIS A 41 -3.75 -17.72 -8.61
C HIS A 41 -2.88 -16.58 -9.14
N ALA A 42 -3.16 -15.32 -8.76
CA ALA A 42 -2.32 -14.19 -9.14
C ALA A 42 -0.94 -14.25 -8.44
N ALA A 43 -0.89 -14.75 -7.20
CA ALA A 43 0.34 -14.88 -6.43
C ALA A 43 1.32 -15.91 -7.01
N LEU A 44 0.86 -16.80 -7.91
CA LEU A 44 1.74 -17.73 -8.65
C LEU A 44 2.67 -17.01 -9.63
N PHE A 45 2.35 -15.77 -10.01
CA PHE A 45 3.11 -14.97 -10.97
C PHE A 45 3.98 -13.91 -10.28
N SER A 46 3.95 -13.84 -8.94
CA SER A 46 4.85 -12.98 -8.17
C SER A 46 6.29 -13.53 -8.22
N PRO A 47 7.32 -12.65 -8.28
CA PRO A 47 8.71 -13.07 -8.27
C PRO A 47 8.99 -14.01 -7.10
N HIS A 48 9.56 -15.17 -7.40
CA HIS A 48 9.83 -16.21 -6.41
C HIS A 48 10.87 -15.83 -5.34
N VAL A 49 11.54 -14.69 -5.49
CA VAL A 49 12.71 -14.31 -4.69
C VAL A 49 12.35 -13.94 -3.24
N ASN A 50 11.06 -13.71 -2.91
CA ASN A 50 10.64 -13.13 -1.63
C ASN A 50 9.54 -13.93 -0.90
N LYS A 51 9.61 -15.27 -0.85
CA LYS A 51 8.61 -16.07 -0.11
C LYS A 51 9.00 -16.41 1.33
N ASN A 52 10.29 -16.30 1.68
CA ASN A 52 10.81 -16.62 3.01
C ASN A 52 11.46 -15.39 3.63
N ILE A 53 10.74 -14.27 3.69
CA ILE A 53 11.22 -13.08 4.39
C ILE A 53 10.75 -13.16 5.85
N ASP A 54 11.69 -13.11 6.79
CA ASP A 54 11.47 -12.98 8.22
C ASP A 54 12.23 -11.77 8.78
N GLU A 55 12.10 -11.54 10.09
CA GLU A 55 12.75 -10.44 10.79
C GLU A 55 14.29 -10.44 10.63
N THR A 56 14.89 -11.59 10.30
CA THR A 56 16.35 -11.77 10.21
C THR A 56 16.91 -11.53 8.81
N ASN A 57 16.08 -11.56 7.77
CA ASN A 57 16.54 -11.42 6.38
C ASN A 57 15.77 -10.35 5.56
N PHE A 58 14.89 -9.59 6.22
CA PHE A 58 14.15 -8.47 5.65
C PHE A 58 15.04 -7.47 4.90
N MET A 59 16.26 -7.26 5.39
CA MET A 59 17.24 -6.32 4.83
C MET A 59 18.16 -6.92 3.76
N VAL A 60 18.10 -8.23 3.51
CA VAL A 60 19.02 -8.96 2.61
C VAL A 60 18.39 -9.22 1.23
N SER A 61 17.11 -8.88 1.05
CA SER A 61 16.38 -9.11 -0.19
C SER A 61 16.74 -8.08 -1.27
N PRO A 62 16.78 -8.46 -2.57
CA PRO A 62 17.02 -7.51 -3.65
C PRO A 62 15.99 -6.37 -3.63
N ILE A 63 16.46 -5.14 -3.85
CA ILE A 63 15.62 -3.93 -3.81
C ILE A 63 14.48 -3.99 -4.83
N VAL A 64 14.77 -4.50 -6.02
CA VAL A 64 13.78 -4.74 -7.08
C VAL A 64 13.99 -6.13 -7.66
N THR A 65 12.89 -6.85 -7.87
CA THR A 65 12.86 -8.09 -8.62
C THR A 65 11.73 -8.03 -9.65
N ILE A 66 12.01 -8.55 -10.85
CA ILE A 66 11.10 -8.52 -11.99
C ILE A 66 10.92 -9.94 -12.48
N GLN A 67 9.67 -10.34 -12.73
CA GLN A 67 9.34 -11.58 -13.42
C GLN A 67 8.51 -11.29 -14.66
N VAL A 68 8.95 -11.84 -15.80
CA VAL A 68 8.20 -11.80 -17.06
C VAL A 68 7.78 -13.23 -17.41
N THR A 69 6.47 -13.46 -17.40
CA THR A 69 5.88 -14.77 -17.70
C THR A 69 5.18 -14.74 -19.05
N LYS A 70 5.60 -15.59 -19.98
CA LYS A 70 4.99 -15.73 -21.30
C LYS A 70 3.98 -16.88 -21.32
N PHE A 71 2.78 -16.60 -21.82
CA PHE A 71 1.70 -17.56 -21.99
C PHE A 71 1.75 -18.20 -23.39
N GLU A 72 1.08 -19.35 -23.56
CA GLU A 72 1.04 -20.07 -24.85
C GLU A 72 0.40 -19.24 -25.97
N CYS A 73 -0.61 -18.43 -25.62
CA CYS A 73 -1.27 -17.50 -26.54
C CYS A 73 -0.40 -16.29 -26.94
N GLY A 74 0.85 -16.21 -26.47
CA GLY A 74 1.75 -15.07 -26.70
C GLY A 74 1.55 -13.90 -25.73
N GLY A 75 0.53 -13.94 -24.88
CA GLY A 75 0.32 -12.96 -23.82
C GLY A 75 1.48 -12.92 -22.81
N LEU A 76 1.60 -11.80 -22.08
CA LEU A 76 2.64 -11.58 -21.08
C LEU A 76 2.03 -11.15 -19.75
N ALA A 77 2.56 -11.67 -18.64
CA ALA A 77 2.42 -11.09 -17.31
C ALA A 77 3.77 -10.56 -16.84
N ILE A 78 3.80 -9.30 -16.42
CA ILE A 78 4.97 -8.66 -15.81
C ILE A 78 4.64 -8.42 -14.35
N SER A 79 5.46 -8.95 -13.45
CA SER A 79 5.33 -8.76 -12.01
C SER A 79 6.59 -8.11 -11.46
N THR A 80 6.40 -7.16 -10.56
CA THR A 80 7.46 -6.45 -9.86
C THR A 80 7.29 -6.65 -8.35
N SER A 81 8.40 -6.87 -7.66
CA SER A 81 8.44 -6.82 -6.19
C SER A 81 9.58 -5.90 -5.81
N SER A 82 9.29 -4.96 -4.92
CA SER A 82 10.26 -4.00 -4.39
C SER A 82 10.34 -4.10 -2.87
N SER A 83 11.51 -3.80 -2.33
CA SER A 83 11.72 -3.68 -0.88
C SER A 83 11.02 -2.43 -0.38
N HIS A 84 10.08 -2.57 0.56
CA HIS A 84 9.28 -1.46 1.09
C HIS A 84 10.16 -0.35 1.72
N PRO A 85 11.20 -0.66 2.53
CA PRO A 85 12.14 0.36 3.03
C PRO A 85 12.81 1.21 1.96
N ALA A 86 12.89 0.69 0.72
CA ALA A 86 13.54 1.40 -0.37
C ALA A 86 12.54 2.19 -1.25
N MET A 87 11.28 1.78 -1.30
CA MET A 87 10.32 2.32 -2.27
C MET A 87 8.90 2.24 -1.74
N ASP A 88 8.18 3.37 -1.79
CA ASP A 88 6.73 3.35 -1.65
C ASP A 88 6.02 2.99 -2.96
N GLY A 89 4.70 2.84 -2.88
CA GLY A 89 3.87 2.52 -4.04
C GLY A 89 3.99 3.56 -5.17
N PHE A 90 4.11 4.85 -4.86
CA PHE A 90 4.23 5.91 -5.87
C PHE A 90 5.52 5.75 -6.68
N SER A 91 6.64 5.55 -6.00
CA SER A 91 7.94 5.37 -6.65
C SER A 91 8.01 4.10 -7.49
N ASN A 92 7.39 3.01 -7.03
CA ASN A 92 7.29 1.77 -7.80
C ASN A 92 6.49 1.95 -9.11
N PHE A 93 5.36 2.67 -9.06
CA PHE A 93 4.57 2.99 -10.25
C PHE A 93 5.32 3.91 -11.22
N GLN A 94 6.03 4.92 -10.71
CA GLN A 94 6.82 5.83 -11.55
C GLN A 94 7.97 5.08 -12.24
N CYS A 95 8.71 4.25 -11.50
CA CYS A 95 9.77 3.42 -12.08
C CYS A 95 9.24 2.53 -13.22
N THR A 96 8.08 1.89 -13.01
CA THR A 96 7.43 1.05 -14.03
C THR A 96 6.98 1.86 -15.25
N SER A 97 6.43 3.06 -15.04
CA SER A 97 6.01 3.98 -16.10
C SER A 97 7.20 4.46 -16.94
N GLU A 98 8.28 4.90 -16.30
CA GLU A 98 9.49 5.34 -17.00
C GLU A 98 10.16 4.18 -17.74
N TRP A 99 10.24 2.98 -17.14
CA TRP A 99 10.73 1.78 -17.82
C TRP A 99 9.94 1.49 -19.10
N ALA A 100 8.60 1.57 -19.04
CA ALA A 100 7.75 1.36 -20.21
C ALA A 100 7.95 2.44 -21.30
N LYS A 101 8.20 3.70 -20.92
CA LYS A 101 8.50 4.79 -21.86
C LYS A 101 9.80 4.55 -22.60
N VAL A 102 10.87 4.17 -21.88
CA VAL A 102 12.18 3.85 -22.46
C VAL A 102 12.04 2.71 -23.48
N CYS A 103 11.34 1.63 -23.11
CA CYS A 103 11.13 0.49 -24.01
C CYS A 103 10.32 0.85 -25.26
N ARG A 104 9.34 1.76 -25.15
CA ARG A 104 8.44 2.10 -26.28
C ARG A 104 9.05 3.13 -27.22
N MET A 105 9.64 4.19 -26.67
CA MET A 105 9.99 5.39 -27.42
C MET A 105 11.49 5.48 -27.73
N GLY A 106 12.30 4.52 -27.26
CA GLY A 106 13.76 4.64 -27.31
C GLY A 106 14.23 5.93 -26.64
N THR A 107 13.50 6.38 -25.61
CA THR A 107 13.74 7.66 -24.95
C THR A 107 15.19 7.72 -24.51
N PRO A 108 15.95 8.72 -24.98
CA PRO A 108 17.32 8.94 -24.53
C PRO A 108 17.36 9.02 -22.99
N ILE A 109 18.39 8.44 -22.38
CA ILE A 109 18.52 8.29 -20.92
C ILE A 109 18.41 9.66 -20.22
N ASP A 110 18.91 10.72 -20.85
CA ASP A 110 18.87 12.12 -20.39
C ASP A 110 17.45 12.72 -20.32
N LYS A 111 16.45 12.07 -20.93
CA LYS A 111 15.04 12.50 -20.89
C LYS A 111 14.19 11.66 -19.94
N ILE A 112 14.76 10.66 -19.27
CA ILE A 112 14.06 9.88 -18.25
C ILE A 112 13.89 10.77 -17.02
N ASN A 113 12.65 10.92 -16.56
CA ASN A 113 12.38 11.68 -15.34
C ASN A 113 12.67 10.78 -14.14
N PHE A 114 13.94 10.68 -13.77
CA PHE A 114 14.34 9.96 -12.56
C PHE A 114 13.81 10.68 -11.32
N LEU A 115 13.29 9.88 -10.38
CA LEU A 115 13.05 10.33 -9.03
C LEU A 115 14.41 10.61 -8.36
N SER A 116 14.46 11.66 -7.55
CA SER A 116 15.64 12.03 -6.76
C SER A 116 15.87 11.03 -5.64
N VAL A 117 17.11 10.56 -5.51
CA VAL A 117 17.56 9.67 -4.43
C VAL A 117 18.14 10.44 -3.24
N ASN A 118 18.10 11.77 -3.25
CA ASN A 118 18.74 12.63 -2.23
C ASN A 118 17.89 12.79 -0.95
N MET A 119 17.26 11.73 -0.45
CA MET A 119 16.45 11.82 0.77
C MET A 119 17.30 12.14 2.00
N GLY A 120 18.50 11.57 2.12
CA GLY A 120 19.38 11.84 3.26
C GLY A 120 19.79 13.30 3.40
N ASP A 121 19.81 14.05 2.29
CA ASP A 121 20.11 15.49 2.30
C ASP A 121 18.90 16.33 2.75
N ILE A 122 17.69 15.88 2.44
CA ILE A 122 16.44 16.59 2.76
C ILE A 122 15.95 16.22 4.17
N PHE A 123 16.03 14.94 4.51
CA PHE A 123 15.58 14.35 5.77
C PHE A 123 16.73 13.50 6.34
N PRO A 124 17.64 14.09 7.14
CA PRO A 124 18.74 13.34 7.72
C PRO A 124 18.20 12.26 8.66
N THR A 125 18.83 11.08 8.59
CA THR A 125 18.48 9.95 9.45
C THR A 125 18.61 10.34 10.91
N ARG A 126 17.56 10.08 11.70
CA ARG A 126 17.55 10.27 13.15
C ARG A 126 17.37 8.93 13.83
N ASP A 127 18.04 8.74 14.97
CA ASP A 127 17.75 7.61 15.84
C ASP A 127 16.38 7.83 16.49
N ILE A 128 15.39 7.08 16.01
CA ILE A 128 14.01 7.11 16.49
C ILE A 128 13.63 5.85 17.27
N ILE A 129 14.61 4.98 17.58
CA ILE A 129 14.39 3.67 18.22
C ILE A 129 13.69 3.83 19.58
N GLY A 130 13.85 4.98 20.25
CA GLY A 130 13.18 5.31 21.52
C GLY A 130 11.83 6.02 21.42
N LEU A 131 11.43 6.54 20.25
CA LEU A 131 10.19 7.32 20.08
C LEU A 131 8.97 6.42 19.85
N PHE A 132 9.17 5.25 19.24
CA PHE A 132 8.11 4.31 18.93
C PHE A 132 8.32 3.02 19.70
N LYS A 133 7.41 2.71 20.63
CA LYS A 133 7.36 1.38 21.26
C LYS A 133 6.92 0.38 20.21
N SER A 134 7.88 -0.34 19.62
CA SER A 134 7.60 -1.52 18.81
C SER A 134 6.80 -2.49 19.68
N THR A 135 5.50 -2.54 19.44
CA THR A 135 4.67 -3.59 20.01
C THR A 135 4.86 -4.77 19.07
N PRO A 136 5.40 -5.91 19.54
CA PRO A 136 5.50 -7.09 18.69
C PRO A 136 4.09 -7.41 18.21
N ILE A 137 3.84 -7.25 16.91
CA ILE A 137 2.61 -7.75 16.31
C ILE A 137 2.82 -9.26 16.31
N PRO A 138 2.06 -10.04 17.08
CA PRO A 138 2.20 -11.48 17.01
C PRO A 138 1.98 -11.87 15.55
N VAL A 139 2.91 -12.63 14.97
CA VAL A 139 2.71 -13.27 13.67
C VAL A 139 1.57 -14.26 13.87
N ILE A 140 0.34 -13.78 13.73
CA ILE A 140 -0.81 -14.67 13.79
C ILE A 140 -0.82 -15.35 12.43
N GLN A 141 -0.30 -16.57 12.41
CA GLN A 141 -0.42 -17.47 11.27
C GLN A 141 -1.90 -17.85 11.14
N GLN A 142 -2.66 -16.95 10.52
CA GLN A 142 -4.07 -17.15 10.21
C GLN A 142 -4.19 -17.61 8.77
N ASP A 143 -5.18 -18.46 8.50
CA ASP A 143 -5.62 -18.77 7.14
C ASP A 143 -6.28 -17.51 6.54
N ILE A 144 -5.45 -16.61 6.00
CA ILE A 144 -5.90 -15.38 5.36
C ILE A 144 -6.45 -15.73 3.98
N ILE A 145 -7.76 -15.61 3.81
CA ILE A 145 -8.40 -15.72 2.51
C ILE A 145 -8.51 -14.34 1.87
N VAL A 146 -7.82 -14.13 0.74
CA VAL A 146 -7.91 -12.89 -0.02
C VAL A 146 -9.04 -12.97 -1.03
N LYS A 147 -9.97 -12.02 -0.99
CA LYS A 147 -11.09 -11.91 -1.95
C LYS A 147 -11.08 -10.58 -2.67
N ARG A 148 -11.41 -10.59 -3.96
CA ARG A 148 -11.62 -9.40 -4.76
C ARG A 148 -13.08 -8.95 -4.70
N ILE A 149 -13.33 -7.76 -4.14
CA ILE A 149 -14.65 -7.13 -4.16
C ILE A 149 -14.67 -6.04 -5.23
N VAL A 150 -15.61 -6.12 -6.17
CA VAL A 150 -15.75 -5.13 -7.25
C VAL A 150 -16.99 -4.28 -7.02
N ILE A 151 -16.79 -3.00 -6.71
CA ILE A 151 -17.86 -2.02 -6.55
C ILE A 151 -17.94 -1.18 -7.82
N ARG A 152 -19.06 -1.31 -8.55
CA ARG A 152 -19.29 -0.60 -9.82
C ARG A 152 -19.65 0.86 -9.58
N GLU A 153 -19.37 1.71 -10.56
CA GLU A 153 -19.62 3.16 -10.45
C GLU A 153 -21.08 3.49 -10.12
N ALA A 154 -22.05 2.81 -10.73
CA ALA A 154 -23.47 3.02 -10.41
C ALA A 154 -23.79 2.81 -8.92
N VAL A 155 -23.11 1.87 -8.26
CA VAL A 155 -23.27 1.62 -6.82
C VAL A 155 -22.61 2.74 -6.02
N ILE A 156 -21.41 3.18 -6.41
CA ILE A 156 -20.71 4.30 -5.75
C ILE A 156 -21.50 5.59 -5.87
N ALA A 157 -22.04 5.90 -7.06
CA ALA A 157 -22.86 7.08 -7.30
C ALA A 157 -24.12 7.09 -6.43
N ARG A 158 -24.80 5.94 -6.31
CA ARG A 158 -25.97 5.78 -5.43
C ARG A 158 -25.60 5.98 -3.96
N LEU A 159 -24.49 5.39 -3.50
CA LEU A 159 -24.00 5.54 -2.14
C LEU A 159 -23.63 7.00 -1.83
N ARG A 160 -22.95 7.67 -2.75
CA ARG A 160 -22.60 9.09 -2.63
C ARG A 160 -23.84 9.96 -2.45
N LYS A 161 -24.86 9.75 -3.29
CA LYS A 161 -26.13 10.48 -3.17
C LYS A 161 -26.77 10.23 -1.80
N LYS A 162 -26.86 8.97 -1.38
CA LYS A 162 -27.40 8.59 -0.08
C LYS A 162 -26.68 9.28 1.09
N CYS A 163 -25.34 9.32 1.06
CA CYS A 163 -24.55 10.01 2.09
C CYS A 163 -24.85 11.51 2.16
N ILE A 164 -25.00 12.17 1.00
CA ILE A 164 -25.33 13.59 0.95
C ILE A 164 -26.75 13.84 1.49
N ASP A 165 -27.72 13.05 1.03
CA ASP A 165 -29.12 13.18 1.43
C ASP A 165 -29.29 12.93 2.96
N GLU A 166 -28.64 11.91 3.51
CA GLU A 166 -28.70 11.58 4.94
C GLU A 166 -27.94 12.55 5.84
N SER A 167 -26.98 13.30 5.30
CA SER A 167 -26.20 14.25 6.09
C SER A 167 -26.98 15.50 6.53
N CYS A 168 -28.19 15.72 5.97
CA CYS A 168 -29.04 16.87 6.26
C CYS A 168 -28.28 18.22 6.22
N GLY A 169 -27.36 18.37 5.25
CA GLY A 169 -26.54 19.59 5.09
C GLY A 169 -25.32 19.69 6.02
N THR A 170 -25.05 18.68 6.86
CA THR A 170 -23.86 18.63 7.72
C THR A 170 -22.59 18.33 6.93
N LEU A 171 -22.70 17.62 5.81
CA LEU A 171 -21.56 17.26 4.98
C LEU A 171 -21.20 18.45 4.07
N THR A 172 -20.02 19.04 4.30
CA THR A 172 -19.56 20.23 3.58
C THR A 172 -18.75 19.91 2.31
N PHE A 173 -18.51 18.63 2.02
CA PHE A 173 -17.70 18.17 0.91
C PHE A 173 -18.36 17.00 0.17
N GLN A 174 -17.91 16.73 -1.05
CA GLN A 174 -18.36 15.57 -1.82
C GLN A 174 -17.43 14.38 -1.57
N PRO A 175 -17.92 13.25 -1.01
CA PRO A 175 -17.07 12.09 -0.74
C PRO A 175 -16.50 11.48 -2.02
N SER A 176 -15.20 11.28 -2.01
CA SER A 176 -14.45 10.60 -3.05
C SER A 176 -14.82 9.11 -3.10
N ARG A 177 -14.43 8.44 -4.19
CA ARG A 177 -14.62 6.99 -4.35
C ARG A 177 -13.88 6.20 -3.26
N VAL A 178 -12.70 6.66 -2.87
CA VAL A 178 -11.87 6.03 -1.84
C VAL A 178 -12.56 6.13 -0.48
N GLU A 179 -12.96 7.34 -0.07
CA GLU A 179 -13.63 7.55 1.23
C GLU A 179 -14.91 6.72 1.37
N ILE A 180 -15.75 6.64 0.32
CA ILE A 180 -16.97 5.83 0.34
C ILE A 180 -16.64 4.35 0.55
N ILE A 181 -15.67 3.81 -0.20
CA ILE A 181 -15.30 2.39 -0.11
C ILE A 181 -14.68 2.08 1.25
N THR A 182 -13.76 2.93 1.71
CA THR A 182 -13.09 2.79 3.00
C THR A 182 -14.09 2.83 4.15
N ALA A 183 -15.05 3.77 4.14
CA ALA A 183 -16.09 3.86 5.17
C ALA A 183 -16.96 2.59 5.21
N ILE A 184 -17.33 2.03 4.06
CA ILE A 184 -18.13 0.80 3.98
C ILE A 184 -17.35 -0.40 4.52
N LEU A 185 -16.08 -0.55 4.14
CA LEU A 185 -15.21 -1.61 4.64
C LEU A 185 -15.01 -1.48 6.15
N TRP A 186 -14.68 -0.28 6.63
CA TRP A 186 -14.47 -0.02 8.05
C TRP A 186 -15.71 -0.35 8.87
N ARG A 187 -16.89 0.10 8.43
CA ARG A 187 -18.17 -0.26 9.04
C ARG A 187 -18.40 -1.77 9.04
N ALA A 188 -18.13 -2.46 7.93
CA ALA A 188 -18.29 -3.91 7.84
C ALA A 188 -17.36 -4.64 8.82
N PHE A 189 -16.09 -4.21 8.95
CA PHE A 189 -15.14 -4.77 9.92
C PHE A 189 -15.57 -4.51 11.36
N ILE A 190 -16.07 -3.32 11.68
CA ILE A 190 -16.61 -3.00 13.01
C ILE A 190 -17.81 -3.90 13.33
N CYS A 191 -18.74 -4.07 12.39
CA CYS A 191 -19.90 -4.95 12.59
C CYS A 191 -19.47 -6.41 12.79
N ALA A 192 -18.57 -6.93 11.95
CA ALA A 192 -18.08 -8.31 12.06
C ALA A 192 -17.36 -8.55 13.38
N THR A 193 -16.47 -7.65 13.78
CA THR A 193 -15.75 -7.75 15.06
C THR A 193 -16.70 -7.62 16.25
N THR A 194 -17.73 -6.78 16.17
CA THR A 194 -18.76 -6.69 17.22
C THR A 194 -19.52 -7.99 17.39
N ILE A 195 -19.92 -8.64 16.29
CA ILE A 195 -20.61 -9.93 16.31
C ILE A 195 -19.72 -11.02 16.92
N ILE A 196 -18.44 -11.08 16.51
CA ILE A 196 -17.48 -12.08 16.99
C ILE A 196 -17.20 -11.93 18.49
N ASN A 197 -17.01 -10.69 18.96
CA ASN A 197 -16.62 -10.44 20.35
C ASN A 197 -17.82 -10.25 21.30
N GLY A 198 -19.03 -10.05 20.77
CA GLY A 198 -20.24 -9.77 21.55
C GLY A 198 -20.35 -8.33 22.07
N TYR A 199 -19.40 -7.44 21.75
CA TYR A 199 -19.43 -6.03 22.13
C TYR A 199 -18.66 -5.17 21.12
N LEU A 200 -19.03 -3.88 21.05
CA LEU A 200 -18.34 -2.91 20.21
C LEU A 200 -16.95 -2.62 20.80
N ARG A 201 -15.92 -2.68 19.95
CA ARG A 201 -14.53 -2.34 20.32
C ARG A 201 -14.12 -0.99 19.71
N PRO A 202 -13.20 -0.25 20.36
CA PRO A 202 -12.54 0.87 19.72
C PRO A 202 -11.90 0.40 18.41
N SER A 203 -12.04 1.20 17.36
CA SER A 203 -11.51 0.89 16.03
C SER A 203 -10.69 2.06 15.52
N LEU A 204 -9.54 1.75 14.94
CA LEU A 204 -8.63 2.68 14.30
C LEU A 204 -8.57 2.34 12.81
N LEU A 205 -8.70 3.36 11.97
CA LEU A 205 -8.51 3.29 10.54
C LEU A 205 -7.32 4.16 10.18
N ASP A 206 -6.25 3.53 9.70
CA ASP A 206 -5.05 4.22 9.24
C ASP A 206 -4.97 4.16 7.71
N SER A 207 -4.87 5.32 7.08
CA SER A 207 -4.77 5.46 5.63
C SER A 207 -3.45 6.11 5.24
N PRO A 208 -2.59 5.45 4.43
CA PRO A 208 -1.35 6.04 3.99
C PRO A 208 -1.63 7.11 2.93
N MET A 209 -1.04 8.29 3.09
CA MET A 209 -1.19 9.43 2.18
C MET A 209 0.15 9.85 1.61
N ASN A 210 0.22 10.02 0.29
CA ASN A 210 1.44 10.54 -0.36
C ASN A 210 1.69 12.00 0.06
N MET A 211 2.78 12.23 0.77
CA MET A 211 3.13 13.54 1.33
C MET A 211 3.82 14.47 0.33
N ARG A 212 4.28 13.93 -0.81
CA ARG A 212 5.04 14.71 -1.82
C ARG A 212 4.25 15.91 -2.34
N SER A 213 2.93 15.75 -2.51
CA SER A 213 2.04 16.81 -2.99
C SER A 213 1.54 17.75 -1.88
N LYS A 214 1.80 17.40 -0.61
CA LYS A 214 1.30 18.12 0.57
C LYS A 214 2.35 19.07 1.15
N ILE A 215 3.63 18.75 0.96
CA ILE A 215 4.74 19.60 1.36
C ILE A 215 5.09 20.57 0.23
N THR A 216 4.38 21.69 0.18
CA THR A 216 4.56 22.71 -0.86
C THR A 216 5.79 23.60 -0.62
N PHE A 217 6.30 23.66 0.61
CA PHE A 217 7.45 24.49 0.98
C PHE A 217 8.81 23.85 0.63
N LEU A 218 8.84 22.58 0.23
CA LEU A 218 10.05 21.88 -0.24
C LEU A 218 9.79 21.22 -1.61
N PRO A 219 9.91 21.96 -2.73
CA PRO A 219 9.66 21.41 -4.08
C PRO A 219 10.49 20.16 -4.42
N GLN A 220 11.64 20.00 -3.76
CA GLN A 220 12.54 18.85 -3.90
C GLN A 220 11.87 17.52 -3.53
N VAL A 221 10.83 17.57 -2.67
CA VAL A 221 10.11 16.37 -2.21
C VAL A 221 9.21 15.75 -3.29
N GLU A 222 8.77 16.54 -4.27
CA GLU A 222 7.84 16.09 -5.31
C GLU A 222 8.41 14.90 -6.10
N LYS A 223 9.73 14.89 -6.28
CA LYS A 223 10.44 13.87 -7.04
C LYS A 223 11.14 12.83 -6.17
N LEU A 224 10.88 12.76 -4.86
CA LEU A 224 11.61 11.80 -4.01
C LEU A 224 11.31 10.34 -4.38
N PHE A 225 12.37 9.54 -4.53
CA PHE A 225 12.28 8.11 -4.81
C PHE A 225 11.90 7.29 -3.57
N TRP A 226 12.34 7.72 -2.41
CA TRP A 226 12.19 6.96 -1.18
C TRP A 226 10.78 7.09 -0.59
N GLU A 227 10.47 6.27 0.41
CA GLU A 227 9.19 6.32 1.09
C GLU A 227 8.86 7.73 1.59
N PHE A 228 7.73 8.27 1.13
CA PHE A 228 7.30 9.60 1.55
C PHE A 228 5.78 9.68 1.67
N TYR A 229 5.28 9.05 2.73
CA TYR A 229 3.88 9.04 3.10
C TYR A 229 3.72 9.26 4.60
N ASP A 230 2.52 9.67 4.99
CA ASP A 230 2.12 9.78 6.39
C ASP A 230 0.79 9.04 6.61
N TRP A 231 0.50 8.70 7.86
CA TRP A 231 -0.73 8.02 8.26
C TRP A 231 -1.78 9.03 8.69
N CYS A 232 -2.92 9.02 7.99
CA CYS A 232 -4.13 9.64 8.49
C CYS A 232 -4.92 8.64 9.31
N SER A 233 -5.05 8.91 10.60
CA SER A 233 -5.70 8.03 11.57
C SER A 233 -7.11 8.54 11.90
N SER A 234 -8.11 7.67 11.76
CA SER A 234 -9.49 7.93 12.19
C SER A 234 -9.87 6.94 13.27
N LYS A 235 -10.35 7.45 14.42
CA LYS A 235 -10.63 6.60 15.59
C LYS A 235 -12.09 6.72 16.03
N ILE A 236 -12.75 5.57 16.15
CA ILE A 236 -14.06 5.44 16.79
C ILE A 236 -13.86 4.96 18.22
N HIS A 237 -14.33 5.77 19.17
CA HIS A 237 -14.36 5.44 20.58
C HIS A 237 -15.69 4.80 20.97
N THR A 238 -15.63 3.82 21.86
CA THR A 238 -16.82 3.21 22.43
C THR A 238 -17.20 3.95 23.70
N ARG A 239 -18.18 4.85 23.64
CA ARG A 239 -18.90 5.28 24.85
C ARG A 239 -20.03 4.29 25.09
N ARG A 240 -20.10 3.73 26.31
CA ARG A 240 -21.35 3.15 26.80
C ARG A 240 -22.25 4.33 27.14
N ASP A 241 -23.34 4.50 26.42
CA ASP A 241 -24.46 5.29 26.90
C ASP A 241 -25.21 4.50 27.99
N GLN A 242 -25.91 5.22 28.86
CA GLN A 242 -26.57 4.68 30.06
C GLN A 242 -27.66 3.63 29.75
N ASN A 243 -27.98 3.41 28.48
CA ASN A 243 -29.01 2.47 28.01
C ASN A 243 -28.46 1.25 27.25
N GLY A 244 -27.14 1.07 27.18
CA GLY A 244 -26.54 -0.15 26.63
C GLY A 244 -26.61 -0.29 25.11
N ILE A 245 -26.83 0.80 24.35
CA ILE A 245 -26.88 0.79 22.89
C ILE A 245 -25.65 1.50 22.35
N ALA A 246 -24.61 0.75 21.97
CA ALA A 246 -23.39 1.35 21.45
C ALA A 246 -23.68 2.25 20.22
N SER A 247 -23.53 3.56 20.40
CA SER A 247 -23.82 4.57 19.38
C SER A 247 -22.53 5.20 18.82
N PHE A 248 -22.47 5.40 17.51
CA PHE A 248 -21.31 5.95 16.77
C PHE A 248 -21.20 7.46 16.95
N HIS A 249 -20.84 7.95 18.15
CA HIS A 249 -20.92 9.39 18.43
C HIS A 249 -19.63 10.20 18.25
N ASN A 250 -18.45 9.60 18.05
CA ASN A 250 -17.22 10.38 17.85
C ASN A 250 -16.24 9.69 16.88
N ILE A 251 -16.01 10.33 15.73
CA ILE A 251 -14.85 10.07 14.85
C ILE A 251 -13.87 11.22 15.11
N ASN A 252 -12.74 10.94 15.73
CA ASN A 252 -11.63 11.88 15.77
C ASN A 252 -10.68 11.53 14.62
N GLN A 253 -10.34 12.52 13.81
CA GLN A 253 -9.34 12.40 12.75
C GLN A 253 -8.07 13.09 13.25
N GLU A 254 -7.00 12.33 13.39
CA GLU A 254 -5.67 12.81 13.74
C GLU A 254 -4.78 12.53 12.51
N CYS A 255 -4.24 13.58 11.90
CA CYS A 255 -3.12 13.44 10.98
C CYS A 255 -1.85 13.64 11.81
N GLY A 256 -0.84 12.78 11.63
CA GLY A 256 0.47 13.02 12.22
C GLY A 256 1.01 14.38 11.78
N GLU A 257 1.63 15.11 12.71
CA GLU A 257 2.41 16.32 12.41
C GLU A 257 3.82 15.94 11.93
#